data_AF-A0A919L830-F1
#
_entry.id   AF-A0A919L830-F1
#
_cell.length_a   1.000
_cell.length_b   1.000
_cell.length_c   1.000
_cell.angle_alpha   90.00
_cell.angle_beta   90.00
_cell.angle_gamma   90.00
#
_symmetry.space_group_name_H-M   'P 1'
#
loop_
_entity.id
_entity.type
_entity.pdbx_description
1 polymer ?
#
loop_
_entity_poly.entity_id
_entity_poly.type
_entity_poly.pdbx_seq_one_letter_code
_entity_poly.pdbx_strand_id
1 'polypeptide(L)'
;MTTADNGAQAKNTAGIDERAVNSGAAFQQAEPDPGPVDIRALAVAAATRAGRYVAGRDTVDDAVAACVARDGLTEKILKLRINDGGQEGLGTTVDYEDAILDAGGTEIGKSTSSAVVLSMTPHMWQIHRSTVELADGSYESSGLLDVHAMMRGMTQILQVTGVSGRYEGKSGYATITIGDPTQKPPSYAISFAVC
;
A
#
# COMPACT_ATOMS: atom_id res chain seq x y z
N MET A 1 -22.98 33.47 11.61
CA MET A 1 -21.77 32.70 11.96
C MET A 1 -22.22 31.55 12.84
N THR A 2 -22.53 30.42 12.22
CA THR A 2 -22.86 29.17 12.90
C THR A 2 -21.63 28.28 12.83
N THR A 3 -21.19 27.87 14.01
CA THR A 3 -20.04 27.04 14.34
C THR A 3 -20.03 25.74 13.53
N ALA A 4 -18.87 25.41 12.97
CA ALA A 4 -18.61 24.13 12.33
C ALA A 4 -18.73 23.02 13.37
N ASP A 5 -19.64 22.08 13.10
CA ASP A 5 -19.77 20.82 13.82
C ASP A 5 -18.63 19.92 13.34
N ASN A 6 -17.48 19.99 14.02
CA ASN A 6 -16.34 19.09 13.81
C ASN A 6 -16.67 17.73 14.42
N GLY A 7 -17.64 17.04 13.81
CA GLY A 7 -18.16 15.75 14.24
C GLY A 7 -17.05 14.71 14.30
N ALA A 8 -16.51 14.49 15.50
CA ALA A 8 -15.64 13.36 15.78
C ALA A 8 -16.44 12.08 15.54
N GLN A 9 -16.27 11.45 14.38
CA GLN A 9 -16.83 10.13 14.10
C GLN A 9 -16.36 9.12 15.16
N ALA A 10 -17.28 8.26 15.58
CA ALA A 10 -17.05 7.28 16.63
C ALA A 10 -15.95 6.29 16.21
N LYS A 11 -14.80 6.32 16.89
CA LYS A 11 -13.78 5.30 16.75
C LYS A 11 -14.31 3.99 17.32
N ASN A 12 -14.08 2.86 16.63
CA ASN A 12 -14.28 1.57 17.27
C ASN A 12 -13.26 1.38 18.42
N THR A 13 -13.45 0.36 19.26
CA THR A 13 -12.55 0.08 20.40
C THR A 13 -11.09 -0.19 20.01
N ALA A 14 -10.81 -0.43 18.71
CA ALA A 14 -9.46 -0.61 18.18
C ALA A 14 -8.82 0.71 17.68
N GLY A 15 -9.54 1.84 17.72
CA GLY A 15 -9.02 3.12 17.23
C GLY A 15 -8.96 3.23 15.71
N ILE A 16 -9.77 2.45 15.00
CA ILE A 16 -9.90 2.46 13.54
C ILE A 16 -11.14 3.27 13.15
N ASP A 17 -10.98 4.21 12.22
CA ASP A 17 -12.08 5.00 11.65
C ASP A 17 -13.12 4.09 10.96
N GLU A 18 -14.41 4.37 11.18
CA GLU A 18 -15.52 3.56 10.67
C GLU A 18 -15.53 3.47 9.13
N ARG A 19 -15.05 4.50 8.42
CA ARG A 19 -14.94 4.46 6.96
C ARG A 19 -13.99 3.38 6.48
N ALA A 20 -12.88 3.15 7.20
CA ALA A 20 -11.95 2.07 6.90
C ALA A 20 -12.54 0.70 7.26
N VAL A 21 -13.29 0.59 8.35
CA VAL A 21 -13.97 -0.65 8.74
C VAL A 21 -14.96 -1.12 7.67
N ASN A 22 -15.61 -0.18 6.99
CA ASN A 22 -16.68 -0.46 6.03
C ASN A 22 -16.24 -0.40 4.55
N SER A 23 -14.98 -0.07 4.26
CA SER A 23 -14.52 0.12 2.87
C SER A 23 -14.59 -1.15 2.01
N GLY A 24 -14.48 -2.34 2.62
CA GLY A 24 -14.64 -3.62 1.91
C GLY A 24 -16.00 -3.80 1.24
N ALA A 25 -17.06 -3.15 1.75
CA ALA A 25 -18.38 -3.20 1.13
C ALA A 25 -18.43 -2.46 -0.22
N ALA A 26 -17.66 -1.38 -0.37
CA ALA A 26 -17.58 -0.64 -1.64
C ALA A 26 -16.91 -1.49 -2.73
N PHE A 27 -15.87 -2.25 -2.36
CA PHE A 27 -15.22 -3.20 -3.27
C PHE A 27 -16.21 -4.26 -3.79
N GLN A 28 -17.05 -4.81 -2.91
CA GLN A 28 -18.03 -5.84 -3.28
C GLN A 28 -19.13 -5.34 -4.24
N GLN A 29 -19.32 -4.03 -4.34
CA GLN A 29 -20.30 -3.41 -5.23
C GLN A 29 -19.70 -2.96 -6.57
N ALA A 30 -18.38 -2.90 -6.67
CA ALA A 30 -17.68 -2.44 -7.86
C ALA A 30 -17.59 -3.56 -8.92
N GLU A 31 -17.59 -3.19 -10.20
CA GLU A 31 -17.27 -4.13 -11.28
C GLU A 31 -15.77 -4.47 -11.24
N PRO A 32 -15.39 -5.73 -10.97
CA PRO A 32 -13.99 -6.11 -10.81
C PRO A 32 -13.22 -5.97 -12.12
N ASP A 33 -12.00 -5.43 -12.03
CA ASP A 33 -11.07 -5.23 -13.14
C ASP A 33 -9.62 -5.46 -12.63
N PRO A 34 -9.29 -6.70 -12.20
CA PRO A 34 -8.01 -6.97 -11.59
C PRO A 34 -6.88 -6.93 -12.61
N GLY A 35 -5.76 -6.31 -12.22
CA GLY A 35 -4.53 -6.26 -13.01
C GLY A 35 -3.32 -6.65 -12.15
N PRO A 36 -3.15 -7.94 -11.79
CA PRO A 36 -2.06 -8.36 -10.91
C PRO A 36 -0.71 -8.20 -11.61
N VAL A 37 0.31 -7.82 -10.83
CA VAL A 37 1.70 -7.80 -11.27
C VAL A 37 2.44 -8.93 -10.55
N ASP A 38 2.92 -9.90 -11.32
CA ASP A 38 3.73 -11.00 -10.79
C ASP A 38 5.06 -10.52 -10.21
N ILE A 39 5.54 -11.16 -9.14
CA ILE A 39 6.77 -10.76 -8.44
C ILE A 39 8.01 -10.78 -9.34
N ARG A 40 8.07 -11.65 -10.34
CA ARG A 40 9.21 -11.70 -11.29
C ARG A 40 9.17 -10.49 -12.21
N ALA A 41 7.98 -10.07 -12.66
CA ALA A 41 7.83 -8.83 -13.43
C ALA A 41 8.22 -7.59 -12.59
N LEU A 42 7.84 -7.57 -11.32
CA LEU A 42 8.23 -6.51 -10.38
C LEU A 42 9.75 -6.48 -10.15
N ALA A 43 10.38 -7.64 -10.03
CA ALA A 43 11.84 -7.76 -9.92
C ALA A 43 12.58 -7.29 -11.17
N VAL A 44 12.06 -7.60 -12.37
CA VAL A 44 12.61 -7.07 -13.64
C VAL A 44 12.51 -5.54 -13.68
N ALA A 45 11.37 -4.96 -13.27
CA ALA A 45 11.21 -3.51 -13.19
C ALA A 45 12.22 -2.88 -12.22
N ALA A 46 12.38 -3.45 -11.01
CA ALA A 46 13.32 -2.98 -10.01
C ALA A 46 14.79 -3.12 -10.49
N ALA A 47 15.16 -4.26 -11.08
CA ALA A 47 16.50 -4.49 -11.63
C ALA A 47 16.81 -3.53 -12.78
N THR A 48 15.83 -3.24 -13.65
CA THR A 48 15.96 -2.26 -14.74
C THR A 48 16.23 -0.87 -14.18
N ARG A 49 15.45 -0.44 -13.17
CA ARG A 49 15.65 0.85 -12.48
C ARG A 49 17.04 0.95 -11.86
N ALA A 50 17.55 -0.15 -11.29
CA ALA A 50 18.87 -0.23 -10.69
C ALA A 50 20.02 -0.37 -11.72
N GLY A 51 19.73 -0.42 -13.02
CA GLY A 51 20.74 -0.65 -14.08
C GLY A 51 21.35 -2.05 -14.07
N ARG A 52 20.67 -3.02 -13.44
CA ARG A 52 21.11 -4.42 -13.28
C ARG A 52 20.49 -5.38 -14.29
N TYR A 53 19.55 -4.89 -15.10
CA TYR A 53 18.88 -5.66 -16.15
C TYR A 53 18.91 -4.91 -17.48
N VAL A 54 19.25 -5.63 -18.54
CA VAL A 54 19.22 -5.14 -19.92
C VAL A 54 18.36 -6.09 -20.77
N ALA A 55 17.25 -5.55 -21.28
CA ALA A 55 16.32 -6.29 -22.12
C ALA A 55 17.03 -6.88 -23.35
N GLY A 56 16.79 -8.17 -23.63
CA GLY A 56 17.41 -8.90 -24.74
C GLY A 56 18.82 -9.41 -24.46
N ARG A 57 19.45 -9.04 -23.33
CA ARG A 57 20.73 -9.60 -22.87
C ARG A 57 20.55 -10.51 -21.66
N ASP A 58 19.84 -10.01 -20.66
CA ASP A 58 19.68 -10.68 -19.36
C ASP A 58 18.34 -11.42 -19.33
N THR A 59 18.28 -12.53 -18.58
CA THR A 59 17.05 -13.31 -18.38
C THR A 59 16.22 -12.76 -17.23
N VAL A 60 14.96 -13.19 -17.12
CA VAL A 60 14.12 -12.86 -15.95
C VAL A 60 14.72 -13.45 -14.67
N ASP A 61 15.33 -14.63 -14.73
CA ASP A 61 15.96 -15.26 -13.56
C ASP A 61 17.18 -14.47 -13.08
N ASP A 62 17.94 -13.88 -13.99
CA ASP A 62 19.05 -12.97 -13.63
C ASP A 62 18.54 -11.75 -12.86
N ALA A 63 17.43 -11.16 -13.31
CA ALA A 63 16.79 -10.04 -12.61
C ALA A 63 16.29 -10.43 -11.22
N VAL A 64 15.61 -11.58 -11.10
CA VAL A 64 15.12 -12.09 -9.81
C VAL A 64 16.28 -12.35 -8.85
N ALA A 65 17.37 -12.95 -9.31
CA ALA A 65 18.55 -13.23 -8.49
C ALA A 65 19.28 -11.95 -8.04
N ALA A 66 19.20 -10.86 -8.81
CA ALA A 66 19.82 -9.58 -8.50
C ALA A 66 19.08 -8.76 -7.43
N CYS A 67 17.86 -9.17 -7.07
CA CYS A 67 16.93 -8.40 -6.24
C CYS A 67 16.54 -9.13 -4.95
N VAL A 68 16.14 -8.36 -3.95
CA VAL A 68 15.40 -8.88 -2.80
C VAL A 68 13.93 -8.75 -3.13
N ALA A 69 13.26 -9.88 -3.36
CA ALA A 69 11.86 -9.95 -3.73
C ALA A 69 11.06 -10.70 -2.65
N ARG A 70 9.92 -10.14 -2.25
CA ARG A 70 8.96 -10.77 -1.34
C ARG A 70 7.56 -10.69 -1.94
N ASP A 71 6.87 -11.82 -1.93
CA ASP A 71 5.54 -11.99 -2.48
C ASP A 71 4.62 -12.65 -1.47
N GLY A 72 3.31 -12.59 -1.72
CA GLY A 72 2.31 -13.20 -0.85
C GLY A 72 2.24 -12.58 0.54
N LEU A 73 2.62 -11.31 0.67
CA LEU A 73 2.51 -10.59 1.94
C LEU A 73 1.10 -10.02 2.09
N THR A 74 0.65 -9.91 3.34
CA THR A 74 -0.63 -9.26 3.68
C THR A 74 -0.39 -8.07 4.59
N GLU A 75 -1.00 -6.94 4.25
CA GLU A 75 -1.08 -5.76 5.12
C GLU A 75 -2.43 -5.75 5.84
N LYS A 76 -2.38 -5.67 7.18
CA LYS A 76 -3.56 -5.65 8.04
C LYS A 76 -3.56 -4.39 8.91
N ILE A 77 -4.56 -3.54 8.73
CA ILE A 77 -4.74 -2.31 9.49
C ILE A 77 -4.94 -2.62 10.98
N LEU A 78 -4.06 -2.07 11.82
CA LEU A 78 -4.12 -2.13 13.28
C LEU A 78 -4.75 -0.87 13.87
N LYS A 79 -4.39 0.29 13.32
CA LYS A 79 -4.93 1.60 13.71
C LYS A 79 -5.10 2.45 12.46
N LEU A 80 -6.14 3.26 12.41
CA LEU A 80 -6.34 4.22 11.33
C LEU A 80 -7.12 5.41 11.83
N ARG A 81 -6.56 6.59 11.65
CA ARG A 81 -7.16 7.87 11.98
C ARG A 81 -7.31 8.70 10.71
N ILE A 82 -8.52 9.19 10.46
CA ILE A 82 -8.77 10.18 9.41
C ILE A 82 -8.93 11.54 10.09
N ASN A 83 -8.25 12.54 9.55
CA ASN A 83 -8.42 13.94 9.91
C ASN A 83 -9.05 14.64 8.71
N ASP A 84 -10.35 14.88 8.79
CA ASP A 84 -11.09 15.52 7.71
C ASP A 84 -10.51 16.90 7.40
N GLY A 85 -10.24 17.12 6.11
CA GLY A 85 -9.63 18.35 5.61
C GLY A 85 -10.54 19.09 4.64
N GLY A 86 -10.33 20.42 4.57
CA GLY A 86 -10.78 21.30 3.48
C GLY A 86 -12.28 21.28 3.15
N GLN A 87 -12.60 21.87 2.00
CA GLN A 87 -13.91 21.74 1.38
C GLN A 87 -13.96 20.40 0.65
N GLU A 88 -15.10 19.68 0.77
CA GLU A 88 -15.35 18.43 0.03
C GLU A 88 -14.34 17.30 0.32
N GLY A 89 -13.62 17.36 1.44
CA GLY A 89 -12.67 16.32 1.85
C GLY A 89 -11.26 16.46 1.25
N LEU A 90 -10.98 17.48 0.43
CA LEU A 90 -9.65 17.72 -0.10
C LEU A 90 -8.67 18.12 1.01
N GLY A 91 -7.48 17.52 0.99
CA GLY A 91 -6.48 17.71 2.06
C GLY A 91 -6.78 16.92 3.32
N THR A 92 -7.82 16.06 3.33
CA THR A 92 -8.00 15.05 4.38
C THR A 92 -6.73 14.24 4.52
N THR A 93 -6.24 14.09 5.74
CA THR A 93 -5.08 13.25 6.04
C THR A 93 -5.51 11.96 6.70
N VAL A 94 -4.78 10.89 6.42
CA VAL A 94 -5.01 9.57 7.01
C VAL A 94 -3.70 9.09 7.60
N ASP A 95 -3.68 8.77 8.89
CA ASP A 95 -2.53 8.19 9.58
C ASP A 95 -2.90 6.78 10.01
N TYR A 96 -2.05 5.79 9.69
CA TYR A 96 -2.36 4.40 9.95
C TYR A 96 -1.12 3.57 10.30
N GLU A 97 -1.34 2.53 11.11
CA GLU A 97 -0.37 1.53 11.49
C GLU A 97 -0.89 0.16 11.05
N ASP A 98 -0.03 -0.64 10.42
CA ASP A 98 -0.38 -1.95 9.87
C ASP A 98 0.57 -3.05 10.36
N ALA A 99 0.06 -4.27 10.48
CA ALA A 99 0.87 -5.46 10.57
C ALA A 99 1.18 -5.98 9.16
N ILE A 100 2.44 -6.38 8.93
CA ILE A 100 2.86 -7.08 7.73
C ILE A 100 2.93 -8.56 8.04
N LEU A 101 2.11 -9.36 7.37
CA LEU A 101 2.04 -10.81 7.53
C LEU A 101 2.68 -11.50 6.33
N ASP A 102 3.32 -12.65 6.57
CA ASP A 102 3.74 -13.55 5.49
C ASP A 102 2.54 -14.36 4.92
N ALA A 103 2.82 -15.20 3.92
CA ALA A 103 1.81 -16.04 3.28
C ALA A 103 1.16 -17.06 4.22
N GLY A 104 1.80 -17.37 5.35
CA GLY A 104 1.25 -18.22 6.41
C GLY A 104 0.40 -17.46 7.44
N GLY A 105 0.30 -16.14 7.31
CA GLY A 105 -0.39 -15.28 8.26
C GLY A 105 0.43 -14.91 9.50
N THR A 106 1.75 -15.20 9.51
CA THR A 106 2.64 -14.83 10.61
C THR A 106 3.06 -13.38 10.48
N GLU A 107 2.96 -12.59 11.55
CA GLU A 107 3.47 -11.21 11.57
C GLU A 107 5.01 -11.22 11.46
N ILE A 108 5.52 -10.54 10.43
CA ILE A 108 6.95 -10.42 10.13
C ILE A 108 7.45 -8.97 10.19
N GLY A 109 6.56 -8.03 10.47
CA GLY A 109 6.90 -6.62 10.62
C GLY A 109 5.68 -5.71 10.70
N LYS A 110 5.94 -4.41 10.63
CA LYS A 110 4.93 -3.36 10.78
C LYS A 110 5.15 -2.23 9.79
N SER A 111 4.08 -1.52 9.46
CA SER A 111 4.12 -0.29 8.69
C SER A 111 3.57 0.87 9.50
N THR A 112 4.21 2.03 9.40
CA THR A 112 3.63 3.31 9.81
C THR A 112 3.48 4.18 8.58
N SER A 113 2.25 4.60 8.32
CA SER A 113 1.87 5.17 7.04
C SER A 113 1.07 6.46 7.21
N SER A 114 1.16 7.32 6.20
CA SER A 114 0.32 8.51 6.06
C SER A 114 -0.16 8.66 4.61
N ALA A 115 -1.34 9.23 4.45
CA ALA A 115 -1.89 9.60 3.14
C ALA A 115 -2.54 10.97 3.16
N VAL A 116 -2.61 11.62 2.00
CA VAL A 116 -3.34 12.88 1.79
C VAL A 116 -4.25 12.75 0.58
N VAL A 117 -5.53 13.10 0.76
CA VAL A 117 -6.52 13.14 -0.32
C VAL A 117 -6.26 14.35 -1.23
N LEU A 118 -6.01 14.07 -2.51
CA LEU A 118 -5.71 15.07 -3.54
C LEU A 118 -6.90 15.38 -4.46
N SER A 119 -7.77 14.40 -4.67
CA SER A 119 -9.01 14.54 -5.41
C SER A 119 -10.04 13.56 -4.87
N MET A 120 -11.33 13.85 -5.06
CA MET A 120 -12.45 12.96 -4.74
C MET A 120 -13.22 12.48 -5.97
N THR A 121 -13.27 13.27 -7.05
CA THR A 121 -14.05 12.95 -8.27
C THR A 121 -13.27 13.30 -9.55
N PRO A 122 -13.49 12.57 -10.67
CA PRO A 122 -14.31 11.35 -10.78
C PRO A 122 -13.71 10.15 -10.03
N HIS A 123 -12.40 10.19 -9.74
CA HIS A 123 -11.70 9.20 -8.94
C HIS A 123 -11.06 9.89 -7.73
N MET A 124 -11.05 9.20 -6.60
CA MET A 124 -10.33 9.61 -5.40
C MET A 124 -8.86 9.23 -5.51
N TRP A 125 -8.00 10.24 -5.45
CA TRP A 125 -6.55 10.10 -5.52
C TRP A 125 -5.93 10.44 -4.18
N GLN A 126 -4.99 9.60 -3.74
CA GLN A 126 -4.27 9.79 -2.49
C GLN A 126 -2.76 9.66 -2.72
N ILE A 127 -1.97 10.59 -2.17
CA ILE A 127 -0.52 10.40 -2.07
C ILE A 127 -0.20 9.71 -0.75
N HIS A 128 0.52 8.60 -0.81
CA HIS A 128 0.90 7.78 0.34
C HIS A 128 2.40 7.86 0.59
N ARG A 129 2.76 7.77 1.87
CA ARG A 129 4.13 7.54 2.35
C ARG A 129 4.08 6.56 3.51
N SER A 130 4.94 5.56 3.48
CA SER A 130 5.00 4.56 4.54
C SER A 130 6.44 4.20 4.87
N THR A 131 6.70 3.94 6.14
CA THR A 131 7.93 3.31 6.62
C THR A 131 7.58 1.91 7.09
N VAL A 132 8.22 0.90 6.52
CA VAL A 132 8.02 -0.51 6.85
C VAL A 132 9.25 -1.04 7.56
N GLU A 133 9.03 -1.66 8.72
CA GLU A 133 10.05 -2.28 9.56
C GLU A 133 9.85 -3.79 9.58
N LEU A 134 10.83 -4.54 9.09
CA LEU A 134 10.88 -6.00 9.08
C LEU A 134 12.06 -6.50 9.94
N ALA A 135 12.07 -7.78 10.27
CA ALA A 135 13.15 -8.37 11.08
C ALA A 135 14.56 -8.24 10.47
N ASP A 136 14.68 -8.14 9.14
CA ASP A 136 15.95 -8.05 8.40
C ASP A 136 16.25 -6.66 7.85
N GLY A 137 15.49 -5.63 8.23
CA GLY A 137 15.74 -4.24 7.84
C GLY A 137 14.45 -3.45 7.62
N SER A 138 14.61 -2.21 7.17
CA SER A 138 13.49 -1.31 6.88
C SER A 138 13.57 -0.70 5.49
N TYR A 139 12.41 -0.29 4.97
CA TYR A 139 12.29 0.47 3.73
C TYR A 139 11.18 1.52 3.84
N GLU A 140 11.28 2.55 3.01
CA GLU A 140 10.23 3.52 2.78
C GLU A 140 9.54 3.23 1.46
N SER A 141 8.23 3.45 1.40
CA SER A 141 7.48 3.44 0.16
C SER A 141 6.68 4.73 -0.03
N SER A 142 6.52 5.16 -1.27
CA SER A 142 5.66 6.30 -1.61
C SER A 142 5.06 6.17 -2.99
N GLY A 143 3.84 6.69 -3.16
CA GLY A 143 3.12 6.57 -4.41
C GLY A 143 1.87 7.41 -4.45
N LEU A 144 1.36 7.64 -5.66
CA LEU A 144 0.05 8.22 -5.90
C LEU A 144 -0.89 7.08 -6.27
N LEU A 145 -1.92 6.86 -5.45
CA LEU A 145 -2.87 5.76 -5.61
C LEU A 145 -4.23 6.28 -6.06
N ASP A 146 -4.82 5.54 -6.98
CA ASP A 146 -6.22 5.67 -7.34
C ASP A 146 -7.04 4.70 -6.49
N VAL A 147 -7.74 5.24 -5.51
CA VAL A 147 -8.50 4.41 -4.57
C VAL A 147 -9.75 3.83 -5.23
N HIS A 148 -10.32 4.50 -6.24
CA HIS A 148 -11.46 3.94 -6.99
C HIS A 148 -11.02 2.76 -7.85
N ALA A 149 -9.88 2.87 -8.53
CA ALA A 149 -9.28 1.75 -9.25
C ALA A 149 -8.96 0.58 -8.30
N MET A 150 -8.43 0.87 -7.11
CA MET A 150 -8.17 -0.15 -6.09
C MET A 150 -9.46 -0.84 -5.61
N MET A 151 -10.57 -0.10 -5.46
CA MET A 151 -11.89 -0.69 -5.14
C MET A 151 -12.40 -1.63 -6.25
N ARG A 152 -11.88 -1.53 -7.47
CA ARG A 152 -12.14 -2.46 -8.57
C ARG A 152 -11.12 -3.60 -8.64
N GLY A 153 -10.18 -3.69 -7.69
CA GLY A 153 -9.14 -4.73 -7.65
C GLY A 153 -7.92 -4.43 -8.50
N MET A 154 -7.79 -3.22 -9.06
CA MET A 154 -6.59 -2.84 -9.80
C MET A 154 -5.39 -2.67 -8.87
N THR A 155 -4.28 -3.32 -9.20
CA THR A 155 -3.00 -3.15 -8.52
C THR A 155 -2.49 -1.73 -8.65
N GLN A 156 -2.10 -1.13 -7.53
CA GLN A 156 -1.38 0.14 -7.50
C GLN A 156 0.10 -0.13 -7.24
N ILE A 157 0.98 0.71 -7.81
CA ILE A 157 2.43 0.56 -7.68
C ILE A 157 3.02 1.74 -6.89
N LEU A 158 3.81 1.44 -5.88
CA LEU A 158 4.56 2.41 -5.09
C LEU A 158 6.05 2.29 -5.37
N GLN A 159 6.77 3.41 -5.29
CA GLN A 159 8.22 3.41 -5.27
C GLN A 159 8.72 2.97 -3.90
N VAL A 160 9.77 2.15 -3.87
CA VAL A 160 10.42 1.70 -2.63
C VAL A 160 11.87 2.16 -2.60
N THR A 161 12.32 2.59 -1.42
CA THR A 161 13.71 2.90 -1.10
C THR A 161 14.08 2.20 0.20
N GLY A 162 15.07 1.31 0.16
CA GLY A 162 15.54 0.60 1.35
C GLY A 162 16.41 1.49 2.22
N VAL A 163 16.09 1.49 3.52
CA VAL A 163 16.66 2.40 4.53
C VAL A 163 17.73 1.71 5.37
N SER A 164 17.52 0.44 5.74
CA SER A 164 18.44 -0.28 6.62
C SER A 164 18.50 -1.78 6.35
N GLY A 165 19.52 -2.43 6.91
CA GLY A 165 19.66 -3.89 6.91
C GLY A 165 19.80 -4.45 5.50
N ARG A 166 19.07 -5.53 5.20
CA ARG A 166 19.10 -6.21 3.90
C ARG A 166 18.68 -5.30 2.73
N TYR A 167 17.93 -4.24 3.01
CA TYR A 167 17.38 -3.34 2.01
C TYR A 167 18.24 -2.09 1.78
N GLU A 168 19.20 -1.80 2.66
CA GLU A 168 19.97 -0.55 2.64
C GLU A 168 20.59 -0.26 1.27
N GLY A 169 20.34 0.95 0.76
CA GLY A 169 20.85 1.44 -0.53
C GLY A 169 20.19 0.81 -1.76
N LYS A 170 19.17 -0.04 -1.59
CA LYS A 170 18.39 -0.63 -2.69
C LYS A 170 17.16 0.22 -2.99
N SER A 171 16.66 0.13 -4.20
CA SER A 171 15.42 0.78 -4.62
C SER A 171 14.61 -0.11 -5.53
N GLY A 172 13.31 0.14 -5.64
CA GLY A 172 12.46 -0.66 -6.50
C GLY A 172 11.01 -0.28 -6.36
N TYR A 173 10.15 -1.29 -6.32
CA TYR A 173 8.71 -1.10 -6.39
C TYR A 173 7.99 -2.05 -5.43
N ALA A 174 6.84 -1.59 -4.93
CA ALA A 174 5.86 -2.40 -4.22
C ALA A 174 4.53 -2.36 -4.96
N THR A 175 3.75 -3.43 -4.83
CA THR A 175 2.37 -3.52 -5.29
C THR A 175 1.44 -3.50 -4.08
N ILE A 176 0.26 -2.93 -4.25
CA ILE A 176 -0.83 -3.04 -3.29
C ILE A 176 -2.15 -3.23 -4.04
N THR A 177 -2.96 -4.16 -3.56
CA THR A 177 -4.34 -4.37 -4.01
C THR A 177 -5.18 -4.88 -2.83
N ILE A 178 -6.51 -4.79 -2.93
CA ILE A 178 -7.38 -5.40 -1.92
C ILE A 178 -7.19 -6.92 -1.95
N GLY A 179 -6.86 -7.50 -0.78
CA GLY A 179 -6.67 -8.94 -0.60
C GLY A 179 -7.96 -9.62 -0.15
N ASP A 180 -8.46 -9.25 1.04
CA ASP A 180 -9.70 -9.79 1.60
C ASP A 180 -10.68 -8.66 1.94
N PRO A 181 -11.67 -8.40 1.05
CA PRO A 181 -12.68 -7.35 1.28
C PRO A 181 -13.72 -7.74 2.33
N THR A 182 -13.74 -9.00 2.82
CA THR A 182 -14.73 -9.47 3.79
C THR A 182 -14.33 -9.15 5.23
N GLN A 183 -13.04 -8.89 5.46
CA GLN A 183 -12.53 -8.42 6.76
C GLN A 183 -12.95 -6.97 7.04
N LYS A 184 -12.96 -6.61 8.32
CA LYS A 184 -13.36 -5.29 8.82
C LYS A 184 -12.31 -4.74 9.78
N PRO A 185 -11.38 -3.87 9.33
CA PRO A 185 -11.21 -3.38 7.95
C PRO A 185 -10.68 -4.47 6.98
N PRO A 186 -10.79 -4.26 5.65
CA PRO A 186 -10.25 -5.19 4.67
C PRO A 186 -8.72 -5.30 4.79
N SER A 187 -8.17 -6.45 4.42
CA SER A 187 -6.73 -6.62 4.29
C SER A 187 -6.26 -6.40 2.86
N TYR A 188 -5.00 -6.04 2.68
CA TYR A 188 -4.41 -5.77 1.37
C TYR A 188 -3.34 -6.80 1.06
N ALA A 189 -3.28 -7.24 -0.20
CA ALA A 189 -2.18 -8.05 -0.70
C ALA A 189 -1.07 -7.12 -1.17
N ILE A 190 0.15 -7.37 -0.70
CA ILE A 190 1.33 -6.59 -1.07
C ILE A 190 2.47 -7.51 -1.53
N SER A 191 3.28 -7.00 -2.46
CA SER A 191 4.54 -7.63 -2.86
C SER A 191 5.56 -6.53 -3.09
N PHE A 192 6.85 -6.80 -2.93
CA PHE A 192 7.89 -5.82 -3.27
C PHE A 192 9.15 -6.46 -3.83
N ALA A 193 9.85 -5.71 -4.67
CA ALA A 193 11.17 -6.06 -5.14
C ALA A 193 12.10 -4.83 -5.08
N VAL A 194 13.29 -5.00 -4.52
CA VAL A 194 14.33 -3.95 -4.43
C VAL A 194 15.70 -4.46 -4.82
N CYS A 195 16.46 -3.61 -5.53
CA CYS A 195 17.80 -3.86 -6.02
C CYS A 195 18.57 -2.53 -6.04
#